data_AF-K7NQL4-F1
#
_entry.id   AF-K7NQL4-F1
#
_cell.length_a   1.000
_cell.length_b   1.000
_cell.length_c   1.000
_cell.angle_alpha   90.00
_cell.angle_beta   90.00
_cell.angle_gamma   90.00
#
_symmetry.space_group_name_H-M   'P 1'
#
loop_
_entity.id
_entity.type
_entity.pdbx_description
1 polymer ?
#
loop_
_entity_poly.entity_id
_entity_poly.type
_entity_poly.pdbx_seq_one_letter_code
_entity_poly.pdbx_strand_id
1 'polypeptide(L)'
;YFPTMLSIRFGSLIANRSITWVDWSRGGSHPGMFGKGDITEDFLWKIRNGRSCIYNNQTTHICHLLARKFAPSALDPLLQLSKRVMGFG
;
A
#
# COMPACT_ATOMS: atom_id res chain seq x y z
N TYR A 1 -6.88 -19.72 5.78
CA TYR A 1 -8.30 -20.16 5.76
C TYR A 1 -9.18 -19.28 4.88
N PHE A 2 -9.34 -17.97 5.16
CA PHE A 2 -10.23 -17.12 4.36
C PHE A 2 -9.93 -17.05 2.85
N PRO A 3 -8.67 -16.84 2.39
CA PRO A 3 -8.40 -16.81 0.95
C PRO A 3 -8.81 -18.12 0.27
N THR A 4 -8.46 -19.26 0.85
CA THR A 4 -8.85 -20.59 0.37
C THR A 4 -10.37 -20.73 0.27
N MET A 5 -11.09 -20.38 1.33
CA MET A 5 -12.56 -20.49 1.37
C MET A 5 -13.22 -19.59 0.31
N LEU A 6 -12.74 -18.34 0.17
CA LEU A 6 -13.28 -17.39 -0.81
C LEU A 6 -12.97 -17.82 -2.24
N SER A 7 -11.78 -18.34 -2.52
CA SER A 7 -11.44 -18.88 -3.84
C SER A 7 -12.35 -20.06 -4.23
N ILE A 8 -12.65 -20.96 -3.28
CA ILE A 8 -13.52 -22.12 -3.53
C ILE A 8 -14.98 -21.69 -3.75
N ARG A 9 -15.50 -20.78 -2.92
CA ARG A 9 -16.94 -20.44 -2.89
C ARG A 9 -17.32 -19.27 -3.80
N PHE A 10 -16.40 -18.33 -4.04
CA PHE A 10 -16.66 -17.03 -4.67
C PHE A 10 -15.51 -16.61 -5.59
N GLY A 11 -14.81 -17.56 -6.22
CA GLY A 11 -13.58 -17.29 -6.99
C GLY A 11 -13.72 -16.23 -8.09
N SER A 12 -14.88 -16.15 -8.75
CA SER A 12 -15.18 -15.14 -9.77
C SER A 12 -15.50 -13.74 -9.21
N LEU A 13 -15.77 -13.64 -7.90
CA LEU A 13 -16.13 -12.39 -7.22
C LEU A 13 -14.97 -11.78 -6.44
N ILE A 14 -13.82 -12.45 -6.34
CA ILE A 14 -12.64 -11.94 -5.66
C ILE A 14 -11.67 -11.28 -6.64
N ALA A 15 -11.12 -10.13 -6.25
CA ALA A 15 -10.21 -9.36 -7.08
C ALA A 15 -8.77 -9.92 -7.15
N ASN A 16 -8.46 -10.99 -6.39
CA ASN A 16 -7.11 -11.57 -6.25
C ASN A 16 -6.02 -10.53 -5.91
N ARG A 17 -6.39 -9.47 -5.18
CA ARG A 17 -5.48 -8.40 -4.74
C ARG A 17 -5.90 -7.86 -3.37
N SER A 18 -4.96 -7.22 -2.69
CA SER A 18 -5.19 -6.49 -1.44
C SER A 18 -5.19 -4.98 -1.68
N ILE A 19 -5.98 -4.25 -0.90
CA ILE A 19 -5.97 -2.77 -0.87
C ILE A 19 -4.79 -2.20 -0.07
N THR A 20 -3.98 -3.05 0.58
CA THR A 20 -2.85 -2.62 1.41
C THR A 20 -1.53 -2.90 0.71
N TRP A 21 -0.73 -1.86 0.51
CA TRP A 21 0.65 -1.96 0.07
C TRP A 21 1.55 -2.47 1.19
N VAL A 22 2.44 -3.40 0.84
CA VAL A 22 3.39 -4.02 1.76
C VAL A 22 4.71 -4.21 1.03
N ASP A 23 5.82 -3.76 1.63
CA ASP A 23 7.16 -4.01 1.10
C ASP A 23 7.70 -5.37 1.53
N TRP A 24 7.90 -6.26 0.55
CA TRP A 24 8.52 -7.57 0.72
C TRP A 24 9.93 -7.65 0.10
N SER A 25 10.46 -6.53 -0.42
CA SER A 25 11.75 -6.52 -1.13
C SER A 25 12.93 -6.95 -0.25
N ARG A 26 12.82 -6.77 1.06
CA ARG A 26 13.85 -7.16 2.05
C ARG A 26 13.93 -8.68 2.30
N GLY A 27 12.94 -9.45 1.83
CA GLY A 27 12.84 -10.89 2.10
C GLY A 27 12.53 -11.24 3.57
N GLY A 28 12.40 -12.55 3.85
CA GLY A 28 12.11 -13.07 5.19
C GLY A 28 10.62 -13.13 5.57
N SER A 29 10.34 -13.49 6.82
CA SER A 29 8.98 -13.78 7.32
C SER A 29 8.14 -12.53 7.62
N HIS A 30 8.74 -11.35 7.58
CA HIS A 30 8.07 -10.10 7.93
C HIS A 30 8.33 -9.03 6.88
N PRO A 31 7.32 -8.19 6.58
CA PRO A 31 7.50 -7.10 5.65
C PRO A 31 8.44 -6.04 6.20
N GLY A 32 9.06 -5.27 5.30
CA GLY A 32 9.91 -4.15 5.61
C GLY A 32 9.21 -3.13 6.51
N MET A 33 9.97 -2.60 7.48
CA MET A 33 9.53 -1.51 8.36
C MET A 33 10.19 -0.21 7.94
N PHE A 34 9.39 0.85 7.85
CA PHE A 34 9.80 2.21 7.52
C PHE A 34 9.75 3.10 8.76
N GLY A 35 10.87 3.74 9.09
CA GLY A 35 11.00 4.70 10.19
C GLY A 35 11.00 6.14 9.69
N LYS A 36 11.28 7.08 10.60
CA LYS A 36 11.33 8.53 10.32
C LYS A 36 12.12 8.89 9.05
N GLY A 37 13.31 8.32 8.88
CA GLY A 37 14.21 8.63 7.76
C GLY A 37 13.73 8.14 6.39
N ASP A 38 12.78 7.20 6.37
CA ASP A 38 12.22 6.66 5.13
C ASP A 38 11.05 7.51 4.59
N ILE A 39 10.44 8.35 5.45
CA ILE A 39 9.24 9.10 5.10
C ILE A 39 9.62 10.40 4.38
N THR A 40 9.67 10.34 3.06
CA THR A 40 9.89 11.49 2.18
C THR A 40 8.71 11.69 1.22
N GLU A 41 8.59 12.88 0.64
CA GLU A 41 7.57 13.16 -0.37
C GLU A 41 7.70 12.23 -1.59
N ASP A 42 8.92 12.04 -2.08
CA ASP A 42 9.23 11.10 -3.16
C ASP A 42 8.85 9.67 -2.81
N PHE A 43 9.10 9.24 -1.57
CA PHE A 43 8.71 7.91 -1.10
C PHE A 43 7.19 7.72 -1.14
N LEU A 44 6.44 8.69 -0.62
CA LEU A 44 4.97 8.64 -0.61
C LEU A 44 4.40 8.73 -2.04
N TRP A 45 4.97 9.58 -2.90
CA TRP A 45 4.60 9.67 -4.31
C TRP A 45 4.87 8.35 -5.03
N LYS A 46 6.01 7.72 -4.78
CA LYS A 46 6.39 6.42 -5.38
C LYS A 46 5.46 5.29 -4.94
N ILE A 47 5.03 5.25 -3.68
CA ILE A 47 4.06 4.24 -3.23
C ILE A 47 2.70 4.47 -3.90
N ARG A 48 2.28 5.72 -4.06
CA ARG A 48 0.97 6.07 -4.64
C ARG A 48 0.92 5.88 -6.16
N ASN A 49 1.99 6.23 -6.88
CA ASN A 49 1.98 6.33 -8.34
C ASN A 49 2.97 5.39 -9.05
N GLY A 50 3.91 4.79 -8.32
CA GLY A 50 5.01 4.01 -8.90
C GLY A 50 4.62 2.64 -9.44
N ARG A 51 3.34 2.26 -9.39
CA ARG A 51 2.82 1.02 -9.98
C ARG A 51 1.48 1.29 -10.67
N SER A 52 1.29 0.65 -11.82
CA SER A 52 -0.02 0.53 -12.47
C SER A 52 -0.61 -0.85 -12.19
N CYS A 53 -1.93 -0.93 -12.09
CA CYS A 53 -2.66 -2.17 -11.89
C CYS A 53 -4.01 -2.09 -12.59
N ILE A 54 -4.62 -3.25 -12.79
CA ILE A 54 -5.95 -3.36 -13.40
C ILE A 54 -7.01 -3.32 -12.28
N TYR A 55 -8.00 -2.46 -12.46
CA TYR A 55 -9.20 -2.39 -11.64
C TYR A 55 -10.42 -2.29 -12.56
N ASN A 56 -11.38 -3.22 -12.43
CA ASN A 56 -12.54 -3.32 -13.31
C ASN A 56 -12.20 -3.26 -14.81
N ASN A 57 -11.16 -4.00 -15.21
CA ASN A 57 -10.64 -4.06 -16.58
C ASN A 57 -10.09 -2.73 -17.13
N GLN A 58 -9.80 -1.76 -16.25
CA GLN A 58 -9.16 -0.50 -16.60
C GLN A 58 -7.82 -0.35 -15.89
N THR A 59 -6.83 0.20 -16.58
CA THR A 59 -5.53 0.50 -15.99
C THR A 59 -5.62 1.75 -15.11
N THR A 60 -5.16 1.63 -13.86
CA THR A 60 -5.10 2.73 -12.88
C THR A 60 -3.78 2.74 -12.13
N HIS A 61 -3.40 3.90 -11.61
CA HIS A 61 -2.28 4.04 -10.67
C HIS A 61 -2.72 3.82 -9.21
N ILE A 62 -4.02 3.80 -8.92
CA ILE A 62 -4.56 3.63 -7.55
C ILE A 62 -4.61 2.14 -7.18
N CYS A 63 -3.45 1.58 -6.88
CA CYS A 63 -3.33 0.15 -6.58
C CYS A 63 -3.61 -0.21 -5.13
N HIS A 64 -3.37 0.71 -4.21
CA HIS A 64 -3.54 0.49 -2.78
C HIS A 64 -4.13 1.75 -2.14
N LEU A 65 -4.91 1.56 -1.07
CA LEU A 65 -5.50 2.61 -0.25
C LEU A 65 -4.79 2.75 1.09
N LEU A 66 -4.13 1.69 1.54
CA LEU A 66 -3.42 1.61 2.81
C LEU A 66 -1.98 1.17 2.57
N ALA A 67 -1.09 1.48 3.51
CA ALA A 67 0.30 1.01 3.48
C ALA A 67 0.75 0.56 4.87
N ARG A 68 1.65 -0.42 4.92
CA ARG A 68 2.34 -0.90 6.13
C ARG A 68 3.75 -1.40 5.75
N LYS A 69 4.72 -1.49 6.66
CA LYS A 69 4.72 -1.38 8.13
C LYS A 69 5.49 -0.11 8.54
N PHE A 70 4.85 0.78 9.28
CA PHE A 70 5.48 2.02 9.75
C PHE A 70 5.87 1.86 11.22
N ALA A 71 7.09 2.30 11.57
CA ALA A 71 7.52 2.40 12.95
C ALA A 71 6.81 3.60 13.63
N PRO A 72 6.69 3.63 14.97
CA PRO A 72 6.13 4.80 15.66
C PRO A 72 6.82 6.13 15.30
N SER A 73 8.13 6.09 15.02
CA SER A 73 8.90 7.27 14.61
C SER A 73 8.51 7.86 13.24
N ALA A 74 7.76 7.12 12.42
CA ALA A 74 7.26 7.58 11.12
C ALA A 74 5.98 8.43 11.24
N LEU A 75 5.31 8.47 12.40
CA LEU A 75 4.02 9.14 12.55
C LEU A 75 4.09 10.64 12.24
N ASP A 76 5.00 11.36 12.89
CA ASP A 76 5.14 12.81 12.71
C ASP A 76 5.38 13.23 11.24
N PRO A 77 6.37 12.66 10.51
CA PRO A 77 6.58 13.04 9.12
C PRO A 77 5.40 12.63 8.21
N LEU A 78 4.72 11.52 8.49
CA LEU A 78 3.50 11.13 7.76
C LEU A 78 2.40 12.19 7.91
N LEU A 79 2.16 12.67 9.14
CA LEU A 79 1.17 13.72 9.40
C LEU A 79 1.56 15.05 8.75
N GLN A 80 2.83 15.43 8.80
CA GLN A 80 3.32 16.68 8.18
C GLN A 80 3.18 16.67 6.65
N LEU A 81 3.50 15.55 6.00
CA LEU A 81 3.41 15.42 4.54
C LEU A 81 1.99 15.13 4.05
N SER A 82 1.09 14.66 4.93
CA SER A 82 -0.27 14.26 4.56
C SER A 82 -1.02 15.33 3.76
N LYS A 83 -0.98 16.60 4.20
CA LYS A 83 -1.65 17.71 3.52
C LYS A 83 -1.10 17.94 2.11
N ARG A 84 0.23 17.91 1.97
CA ARG A 84 0.91 18.14 0.67
C ARG A 84 0.66 17.01 -0.32
N VAL A 85 0.80 15.77 0.15
CA VAL A 85 0.73 14.58 -0.72
C VAL A 85 -0.70 14.16 -1.01
N MET A 86 -1.63 14.34 -0.06
CA MET A 86 -3.02 13.93 -0.24
C MET A 86 -3.92 15.05 -0.79
N GLY A 87 -3.48 16.31 -0.75
CA GLY A 87 -4.22 17.43 -1.33
C GLY A 87 -5.46 17.84 -0.54
N PHE A 88 -5.55 17.44 0.74
CA PHE A 88 -6.56 17.96 1.66
C PHE A 88 -6.02 19.23 2.32
N GLY A 89 -6.40 20.38 1.78
CA GLY A 89 -6.00 21.71 2.24
C GLY A 89 -7.07 22.73 1.91
#